data_AF-A0A645H2W5-F1
#
_entry.id   AF-A0A645H2W5-F1
#
_cell.length_a   1.000
_cell.length_b   1.000
_cell.length_c   1.000
_cell.angle_alpha   90.00
_cell.angle_beta   90.00
_cell.angle_gamma   90.00
#
_symmetry.space_group_name_H-M   'P 1'
#
loop_
_entity.id
_entity.type
_entity.pdbx_description
1 polymer ?
#
loop_
_entity_poly.entity_id
_entity_poly.type
_entity_poly.pdbx_seq_one_letter_code
_entity_poly.pdbx_strand_id
1 'polypeptide(L)'
;MLQTRRLLAFSSRVHTYTLLLDLFFFLVYILGSFFSVDPSFVTLLQFMLHLISWTSLLFGFWILVFSVVVWVSDRIFPFSTAILTVLRMLAVFALSLVVALLEQVIQHGLVVSL
;
A
#
# COMPACT_ATOMS: atom_id res chain seq x y z
N MET A 1 -29.13 2.53 -1.36
CA MET A 1 -28.62 1.18 -1.00
C MET A 1 -27.81 0.51 -2.11
N LEU A 2 -28.37 0.24 -3.31
CA LEU A 2 -27.61 -0.42 -4.41
C LEU A 2 -26.40 0.39 -4.92
N GLN A 3 -26.53 1.72 -5.02
CA GLN A 3 -25.43 2.60 -5.46
C GLN A 3 -24.28 2.64 -4.45
N THR A 4 -24.56 2.74 -3.15
CA THR A 4 -23.55 2.80 -2.09
C THR A 4 -22.74 1.50 -2.01
N ARG A 5 -23.40 0.34 -2.12
CA ARG A 5 -22.73 -0.97 -2.19
C ARG A 5 -21.88 -1.12 -3.46
N ARG A 6 -22.35 -0.61 -4.61
CA ARG A 6 -21.57 -0.58 -5.86
C ARG A 6 -20.34 0.31 -5.77
N LEU A 7 -20.45 1.48 -5.15
CA LEU A 7 -19.34 2.41 -4.95
C LEU A 7 -18.28 1.79 -4.05
N LEU A 8 -18.69 1.11 -2.97
CA LEU A 8 -17.80 0.42 -2.05
C LEU A 8 -17.07 -0.76 -2.73
N ALA A 9 -17.77 -1.54 -3.57
CA ALA A 9 -17.17 -2.60 -4.38
C ALA A 9 -16.23 -2.06 -5.48
N PHE A 10 -16.55 -0.91 -6.08
CA PHE A 10 -15.65 -0.24 -7.04
C PHE A 10 -14.39 0.26 -6.33
N SER A 11 -14.54 0.94 -5.19
CA SER A 11 -13.43 1.40 -4.36
C SER A 11 -12.54 0.24 -3.92
N SER A 12 -13.13 -0.88 -3.50
CA SER A 12 -12.36 -2.08 -3.16
C SER A 12 -11.54 -2.63 -4.34
N ARG A 13 -12.07 -2.59 -5.57
CA ARG A 13 -11.31 -3.01 -6.76
C ARG A 13 -10.16 -2.07 -7.08
N VAL A 14 -10.39 -0.76 -6.99
CA VAL A 14 -9.34 0.25 -7.17
C VAL A 14 -8.20 0.04 -6.16
N HIS A 15 -8.54 -0.26 -4.90
CA HIS A 15 -7.55 -0.56 -3.86
C HIS A 15 -6.72 -1.83 -4.14
N THR A 16 -7.30 -2.81 -4.83
CA THR A 16 -6.53 -3.98 -5.30
C THR A 16 -5.51 -3.57 -6.37
N TYR A 17 -5.89 -2.69 -7.30
CA TYR A 17 -5.00 -2.23 -8.36
C TYR A 17 -3.85 -1.39 -7.81
N THR A 18 -4.08 -0.58 -6.77
CA THR A 18 -3.00 0.16 -6.10
C THR A 18 -2.01 -0.76 -5.41
N LEU A 19 -2.48 -1.84 -4.77
CA LEU A 19 -1.60 -2.87 -4.21
C LEU A 19 -0.78 -3.58 -5.29
N LEU A 20 -1.39 -3.92 -6.42
CA LEU A 20 -0.70 -4.59 -7.52
C LEU A 20 0.38 -3.68 -8.14
N LEU A 21 0.10 -2.38 -8.21
CA LEU A 21 1.07 -1.37 -8.64
C LEU A 21 2.23 -1.22 -7.63
N ASP A 22 1.93 -1.20 -6.34
CA ASP A 22 2.94 -1.19 -5.26
C ASP A 22 3.86 -2.41 -5.35
N LEU A 23 3.28 -3.61 -5.53
CA LEU A 23 4.02 -4.85 -5.74
C LEU A 23 4.90 -4.79 -7.00
N PHE A 24 4.40 -4.21 -8.10
CA PHE A 24 5.17 -4.05 -9.32
C PHE A 24 6.42 -3.20 -9.09
N PHE A 25 6.28 -2.01 -8.49
CA PHE A 25 7.43 -1.16 -8.21
C PHE A 25 8.38 -1.78 -7.19
N PHE A 26 7.86 -2.54 -6.22
CA PHE A 26 8.67 -3.27 -5.26
C PHE A 26 9.54 -4.33 -5.95
N LEU A 27 8.97 -5.08 -6.90
CA LEU A 27 9.72 -6.06 -7.69
C LEU A 27 10.78 -5.37 -8.56
N VAL A 28 10.45 -4.23 -9.18
CA VAL A 28 11.43 -3.42 -9.94
C VAL A 28 12.56 -2.94 -9.03
N TYR A 29 12.28 -2.57 -7.78
CA TYR A 29 13.29 -2.15 -6.80
C TYR A 29 14.23 -3.29 -6.43
N ILE A 30 13.68 -4.48 -6.13
CA ILE A 30 14.49 -5.68 -5.88
C ILE A 30 15.35 -6.01 -7.10
N LEU A 31 14.77 -6.00 -8.30
CA LEU A 31 15.49 -6.33 -9.53
C LEU A 31 16.60 -5.31 -9.79
N GLY A 32 16.31 -4.02 -9.59
CA GLY A 32 17.27 -2.92 -9.71
C GLY A 32 18.44 -3.05 -8.74
N SER A 33 18.25 -3.65 -7.57
CA SER A 33 19.33 -3.91 -6.61
C SER A 33 20.40 -4.89 -7.13
N PHE A 34 20.11 -5.71 -8.15
CA PHE A 34 21.09 -6.63 -8.74
C PHE A 34 21.92 -6.02 -9.87
N PHE A 35 21.52 -4.85 -10.38
CA PHE A 35 22.19 -4.18 -11.49
C PHE A 35 22.85 -2.87 -11.03
N SER A 36 23.90 -2.43 -11.73
CA SER A 36 24.48 -1.10 -11.52
C SER A 36 23.60 -0.06 -12.21
N VAL A 37 22.54 0.36 -11.54
CA VAL A 37 21.56 1.32 -12.04
C VAL A 37 21.93 2.74 -11.60
N ASP A 38 21.64 3.74 -12.43
CA ASP A 38 21.87 5.15 -12.11
C ASP A 38 21.21 5.55 -10.77
N PRO A 39 21.92 6.22 -9.86
CA PRO A 39 21.37 6.68 -8.58
C PRO A 39 20.07 7.49 -8.73
N SER A 40 19.96 8.30 -9.78
CA SER A 40 18.80 9.14 -10.07
C SER A 40 17.53 8.30 -10.31
N PHE A 41 17.70 7.14 -10.95
CA PHE A 41 16.60 6.19 -11.17
C PHE A 41 16.16 5.55 -9.86
N VAL A 42 17.11 5.16 -9.00
CA VAL A 42 16.81 4.57 -7.68
C VAL A 42 16.03 5.56 -6.81
N THR A 43 16.45 6.83 -6.77
CA THR A 43 15.73 7.89 -6.03
C THR A 43 14.32 8.10 -6.56
N LEU A 44 14.15 8.12 -7.89
CA LEU A 44 12.82 8.24 -8.51
C LEU A 44 11.92 7.05 -8.16
N LEU A 45 12.48 5.83 -8.19
CA LEU A 45 11.76 4.61 -7.88
C LEU A 45 11.33 4.57 -6.41
N GLN A 46 12.20 4.98 -5.48
CA GLN A 46 11.87 5.12 -4.07
C GLN A 46 10.77 6.17 -3.84
N PHE A 47 10.86 7.31 -4.52
CA PHE A 47 9.81 8.34 -4.45
C PHE A 47 8.46 7.81 -4.95
N MET A 48 8.43 7.07 -6.06
CA MET A 48 7.21 6.44 -6.57
C MET A 48 6.64 5.40 -5.60
N LEU A 49 7.48 4.53 -5.02
CA LEU A 49 7.08 3.56 -4.00
C LEU A 49 6.47 4.24 -2.77
N HIS A 50 7.10 5.31 -2.30
CA HIS A 50 6.60 6.06 -1.15
C HIS A 50 5.24 6.70 -1.48
N LEU A 51 5.12 7.37 -2.62
CA LEU A 51 3.88 8.00 -3.06
C LEU A 51 2.73 7.00 -3.20
N ILE A 52 2.99 5.83 -3.78
CA ILE A 52 1.98 4.79 -4.00
C ILE A 52 1.56 4.14 -2.68
N SER A 53 2.51 3.83 -1.80
CA SER A 53 2.17 3.23 -0.50
C SER A 53 1.31 4.18 0.35
N TRP A 54 1.66 5.47 0.44
CA TRP A 54 0.88 6.48 1.16
C TRP A 54 -0.51 6.68 0.56
N THR A 55 -0.61 6.78 -0.78
CA THR A 55 -1.91 6.93 -1.44
C THR A 55 -2.80 5.69 -1.24
N SER A 56 -2.21 4.49 -1.29
CA SER A 56 -2.92 3.23 -1.02
C SER A 56 -3.42 3.13 0.43
N LEU A 57 -2.63 3.59 1.40
CA LEU A 57 -3.01 3.65 2.82
C LEU A 57 -4.14 4.67 3.06
N LEU A 58 -4.02 5.88 2.50
CA LEU A 58 -5.04 6.92 2.62
C LEU A 58 -6.37 6.48 2.00
N PHE A 59 -6.30 5.81 0.85
CA PHE A 59 -7.47 5.24 0.20
C PHE A 59 -8.11 4.11 1.02
N GLY A 60 -7.30 3.22 1.61
CA GLY A 60 -7.78 2.18 2.52
C GLY A 60 -8.45 2.76 3.77
N PHE A 61 -7.87 3.80 4.37
CA PHE A 61 -8.47 4.54 5.47
C PHE A 61 -9.85 5.08 5.10
N TRP A 62 -9.98 5.69 3.92
CA TRP A 62 -11.25 6.23 3.44
C TRP A 62 -12.32 5.15 3.24
N ILE A 63 -11.94 3.96 2.75
CA ILE A 63 -12.85 2.80 2.64
C ILE A 63 -13.35 2.35 4.02
N LEU A 64 -12.48 2.36 5.04
CA LEU A 64 -12.89 2.05 6.41
C LEU A 64 -13.87 3.08 6.96
N VAL A 65 -13.60 4.37 6.77
CA VAL A 65 -14.54 5.45 7.15
C VAL A 65 -15.90 5.26 6.48
N PHE A 66 -15.93 4.98 5.17
CA PHE A 66 -17.18 4.68 4.47
C PHE A 66 -17.89 3.44 5.01
N SER A 67 -17.15 2.41 5.42
CA SER A 67 -17.72 1.21 6.02
C SER A 67 -18.42 1.50 7.35
N VAL A 68 -17.86 2.40 8.16
CA VAL A 68 -18.48 2.88 9.41
C VAL A 68 -19.73 3.72 9.13
N VAL A 69 -19.68 4.62 8.15
CA VAL A 69 -20.85 5.44 7.77
C VAL A 69 -22.01 4.55 7.29
N VAL A 70 -21.71 3.54 6.47
CA VAL A 70 -22.71 2.56 6.03
C VAL A 70 -23.27 1.77 7.21
N TRP A 71 -22.45 1.40 8.19
CA TRP A 71 -22.92 0.71 9.39
C TRP A 71 -23.90 1.54 10.21
N VAL A 72 -23.62 2.84 10.41
CA VAL A 72 -24.53 3.75 11.12
C VAL A 72 -25.86 3.91 10.38
N SER A 73 -25.83 3.97 9.04
CA SER A 73 -27.03 4.17 8.22
C SER A 73 -27.88 2.89 8.05
N ASP A 74 -27.27 1.76 7.72
CA ASP A 74 -27.96 0.52 7.33
C ASP A 74 -28.02 -0.52 8.48
N ARG A 75 -27.36 -0.28 9.62
CA ARG A 75 -27.18 -1.23 10.76
C ARG A 75 -26.55 -2.58 10.40
N ILE A 76 -26.13 -2.78 9.14
CA ILE A 76 -25.47 -3.99 8.65
C ILE A 76 -24.02 -3.62 8.32
N PHE A 77 -23.07 -4.17 9.08
CA PHE A 77 -21.65 -3.88 8.89
C PHE A 77 -21.09 -4.67 7.69
N PRO A 78 -20.43 -4.02 6.70
CA PRO A 78 -19.80 -4.70 5.57
C PRO A 78 -18.47 -5.35 5.95
N PHE A 79 -18.53 -6.38 6.80
CA PHE A 79 -17.36 -7.07 7.39
C PHE A 79 -16.35 -7.55 6.37
N SER A 80 -16.82 -8.18 5.29
CA SER A 80 -15.94 -8.72 4.23
C SER A 80 -15.08 -7.63 3.60
N THR A 81 -15.65 -6.45 3.32
CA THR A 81 -14.90 -5.38 2.67
C THR A 81 -13.95 -4.69 3.64
N ALA A 82 -14.39 -4.44 4.89
CA ALA A 82 -13.53 -3.84 5.90
C ALA A 82 -12.30 -4.70 6.22
N ILE A 83 -12.48 -6.01 6.46
CA ILE A 83 -11.37 -6.94 6.74
C ILE A 83 -10.41 -7.00 5.55
N LEU A 84 -10.92 -7.10 4.32
CA LEU A 84 -10.08 -7.17 3.13
C LEU A 84 -9.26 -5.89 2.92
N THR A 85 -9.84 -4.73 3.22
CA THR A 85 -9.11 -3.45 3.19
C THR A 85 -8.01 -3.39 4.25
N VAL A 86 -8.28 -3.84 5.49
CA VAL A 86 -7.26 -3.93 6.54
C VAL A 86 -6.11 -4.84 6.12
N LEU A 87 -6.42 -6.04 5.60
CA LEU A 87 -5.41 -6.99 5.15
C LEU A 87 -4.51 -6.41 4.05
N ARG A 88 -5.08 -5.65 3.11
CA ARG A 88 -4.33 -4.96 2.05
C ARG A 88 -3.46 -3.84 2.59
N MET A 89 -3.96 -3.05 3.54
CA MET A 89 -3.16 -2.02 4.19
C MET A 89 -1.99 -2.63 4.96
N LEU A 90 -2.18 -3.76 5.64
CA LEU A 90 -1.11 -4.51 6.28
C LEU A 90 -0.07 -5.02 5.27
N ALA A 91 -0.50 -5.48 4.10
CA ALA A 91 0.41 -5.92 3.05
C ALA A 91 1.27 -4.76 2.51
N VAL A 92 0.65 -3.60 2.21
CA VAL A 92 1.37 -2.38 1.80
C VAL A 92 2.32 -1.91 2.89
N PHE A 93 1.89 -1.95 4.15
CA PHE A 93 2.74 -1.59 5.28
C PHE A 93 3.95 -2.53 5.39
N ALA A 94 3.75 -3.85 5.27
CA ALA A 94 4.84 -4.82 5.28
C ALA A 94 5.84 -4.59 4.14
N LEU A 95 5.36 -4.32 2.92
CA LEU A 95 6.22 -4.00 1.77
C LEU A 95 7.03 -2.71 2.03
N SER A 96 6.37 -1.65 2.52
CA SER A 96 7.04 -0.40 2.84
C SER A 96 8.12 -0.56 3.92
N LEU A 97 7.88 -1.42 4.92
CA LEU A 97 8.84 -1.73 5.97
C LEU A 97 10.05 -2.48 5.41
N VAL A 98 9.83 -3.43 4.50
CA VAL A 98 10.93 -4.14 3.83
C VAL A 98 11.78 -3.16 3.00
N VAL A 99 11.15 -2.25 2.25
CA VAL A 99 11.88 -1.23 1.48
C VAL A 99 12.70 -0.32 2.40
N ALA A 100 12.13 0.13 3.52
CA ALA A 100 12.83 0.97 4.49
C ALA A 100 14.03 0.25 5.14
N LEU A 101 13.88 -1.04 5.47
CA LEU A 101 14.99 -1.86 5.97
C LEU A 101 16.10 -2.00 4.92
N LEU A 102 15.74 -2.28 3.67
CA LEU A 102 16.69 -2.37 2.56
C LEU A 102 17.42 -1.04 2.36
N GLU A 103 16.70 0.08 2.38
CA GLU A 103 17.29 1.41 2.27
C GLU A 103 18.28 1.68 3.41
N GLN A 104 17.91 1.36 4.64
CA GLN A 104 18.78 1.51 5.80
C GLN A 104 20.06 0.69 5.65
N VAL A 105 19.96 -0.57 5.21
CA VAL A 105 21.11 -1.44 4.95
C VAL A 105 21.98 -0.91 3.81
N ILE A 106 21.40 -0.36 2.75
CA ILE A 106 22.12 0.15 1.57
C ILE A 106 22.83 1.48 1.88
N GLN A 107 22.16 2.42 2.54
CA GLN A 107 22.70 3.77 2.79
C GLN A 107 23.68 3.82 3.96
N HIS A 108 23.40 3.10 5.05
CA HIS A 108 24.20 3.19 6.26
C HIS A 108 25.16 2.00 6.43
N GLY A 109 25.01 0.94 5.61
CA GLY A 109 25.62 -0.36 5.90
C GLY A 109 25.00 -1.00 7.15
N LEU A 110 25.33 -2.27 7.39
CA LEU A 110 24.98 -2.97 8.64
C LEU A 110 25.82 -2.38 9.80
N VAL A 111 25.47 -1.19 10.28
CA VAL A 111 26.00 -0.69 11.55
C VAL A 111 25.19 -1.37 12.65
N VAL A 112 25.66 -2.54 13.07
CA VAL A 112 25.30 -3.11 14.36
C VAL A 112 25.94 -2.19 15.41
N SER A 113 25.27 -1.11 15.77
CA SER A 113 25.65 -0.35 16.97
C SER A 113 25.19 -1.17 18.17
N LEU A 114 26.15 -1.91 18.74
CA LEU A 114 26.04 -2.65 19.99
C LEU A 114 26.06 -1.67 21.17
#